data_AF-A0A7Z0VT62-F1
#
_entry.id   AF-A0A7Z0VT62-F1
#
_cell.length_a   1.000
_cell.length_b   1.000
_cell.length_c   1.000
_cell.angle_alpha   90.00
_cell.angle_beta   90.00
_cell.angle_gamma   90.00
#
_symmetry.space_group_name_H-M   'P 1'
#
loop_
_entity.id
_entity.type
_entity.pdbx_description
1 polymer ?
#
loop_
_entity_poly.entity_id
_entity_poly.type
_entity_poly.pdbx_seq_one_letter_code
_entity_poly.pdbx_strand_id
1 'polypeptide(L)'
;MTLAELITTIRTHPGDEDTLITGYLATKTRTIRMLAIDNTRRFGLPRDTQPDLEQEIMLSAYTLIRTFLTKNTTPEWSFSTYMRRRALNCATQLTRTAGANHLSGMGGQERRQRYLATRKAELTTTLARTPTTSELLAYANQHAQATRKNPTKQGMVFTRKDLTPTRTLSTDAFRDDYDYEPAQPPDPPATLLAHDIITQCAHHSPLLGSIAAHWLRPITSGQADTPGSFTHTARAFTLDRQQADAALALIRDTTRHITGEHE
;
A
#
# COMPACT_ATOMS: atom_id res chain seq x y z
N MET A 1 -0.43 -4.72 -29.35
CA MET A 1 -1.57 -4.01 -28.75
C MET A 1 -1.08 -2.96 -27.77
N THR A 2 -1.34 -1.68 -28.07
CA THR A 2 -1.14 -0.54 -27.17
C THR A 2 -2.32 -0.39 -26.20
N LEU A 3 -2.19 0.48 -25.18
CA LEU A 3 -3.28 0.76 -24.24
C LEU A 3 -4.45 1.46 -24.95
N ALA A 4 -4.17 2.40 -25.86
CA ALA A 4 -5.20 3.08 -26.64
C ALA A 4 -5.94 2.09 -27.56
N GLU A 5 -5.20 1.20 -28.25
CA GLU A 5 -5.81 0.13 -29.07
C GLU A 5 -6.74 -0.76 -28.24
N LEU A 6 -6.31 -1.21 -27.05
CA LEU A 6 -7.17 -2.00 -26.15
C LEU A 6 -8.47 -1.27 -25.83
N ILE A 7 -8.39 0.00 -25.40
CA ILE A 7 -9.56 0.80 -25.02
C ILE A 7 -10.52 0.94 -26.21
N THR A 8 -10.00 1.20 -27.41
CA THR A 8 -10.81 1.26 -28.63
C THR A 8 -11.46 -0.08 -28.96
N THR A 9 -10.74 -1.20 -28.82
CA THR A 9 -11.28 -2.55 -29.07
C THR A 9 -12.39 -2.93 -28.11
N ILE A 10 -12.25 -2.62 -26.81
CA ILE A 10 -13.29 -2.90 -25.82
C ILE A 10 -14.55 -2.08 -26.10
N ARG A 11 -14.39 -0.81 -26.49
CA ARG A 11 -15.55 0.06 -26.83
C ARG A 11 -16.34 -0.46 -28.02
N THR A 12 -15.70 -1.16 -28.97
CA THR A 12 -16.38 -1.78 -30.11
C THR A 12 -16.95 -3.16 -29.80
N HIS A 13 -16.51 -3.81 -28.71
CA HIS A 13 -16.93 -5.14 -28.28
C HIS A 13 -17.17 -5.18 -26.75
N PRO A 14 -18.20 -4.48 -26.24
CA PRO A 14 -18.38 -4.29 -24.79
C PRO A 14 -18.72 -5.58 -24.03
N GLY A 15 -19.18 -6.62 -24.71
CA GLY A 15 -19.49 -7.92 -24.09
C GLY A 15 -18.27 -8.71 -23.62
N ASP A 16 -17.07 -8.36 -24.09
CA ASP A 16 -15.82 -9.08 -23.81
C ASP A 16 -14.81 -8.25 -22.99
N GLU A 17 -15.27 -7.21 -22.27
CA GLU A 17 -14.41 -6.27 -21.55
C GLU A 17 -13.37 -6.99 -20.66
N ASP A 18 -13.82 -7.82 -19.71
CA ASP A 18 -12.93 -8.46 -18.75
C ASP A 18 -11.94 -9.42 -19.40
N THR A 19 -12.38 -10.18 -20.41
CA THR A 19 -11.52 -11.08 -21.19
C THR A 19 -10.42 -10.30 -21.91
N LEU A 20 -10.76 -9.16 -22.52
CA LEU A 20 -9.82 -8.32 -23.26
C LEU A 20 -8.83 -7.61 -22.32
N ILE A 21 -9.30 -7.11 -21.18
CA ILE A 21 -8.42 -6.48 -20.16
C ILE A 21 -7.45 -7.52 -19.61
N THR A 22 -7.95 -8.68 -19.19
CA THR A 22 -7.14 -9.75 -18.59
C THR A 22 -6.13 -10.30 -19.59
N GLY A 23 -6.56 -10.54 -20.84
CA GLY A 23 -5.66 -10.95 -21.93
C GLY A 23 -4.57 -9.90 -22.19
N TYR A 24 -4.91 -8.61 -22.17
CA TYR A 24 -3.91 -7.56 -22.28
C TYR A 24 -2.93 -7.54 -21.12
N LEU A 25 -3.41 -7.60 -19.87
CA LEU A 25 -2.58 -7.57 -18.67
C LEU A 25 -1.65 -8.79 -18.59
N ALA A 26 -2.10 -9.97 -19.05
CA ALA A 26 -1.25 -11.15 -19.18
C ALA A 26 -0.02 -10.88 -20.08
N THR A 27 -0.18 -10.09 -21.15
CA THR A 27 0.97 -9.67 -21.98
C THR A 27 1.91 -8.67 -21.28
N LYS A 28 1.47 -8.04 -20.19
CA LYS A 28 2.21 -7.04 -19.41
C LYS A 28 2.79 -7.58 -18.11
N THR A 29 2.50 -8.82 -17.73
CA THR A 29 2.98 -9.45 -16.49
C THR A 29 4.49 -9.28 -16.29
N ARG A 30 5.30 -9.48 -17.34
CA ARG A 30 6.75 -9.27 -17.24
C ARG A 30 7.12 -7.84 -16.85
N THR A 31 6.45 -6.84 -17.41
CA THR A 31 6.68 -5.42 -17.09
C THR A 31 6.28 -5.12 -15.65
N ILE A 32 5.13 -5.62 -15.21
CA ILE A 32 4.63 -5.44 -13.84
C ILE A 32 5.58 -6.08 -12.83
N ARG A 33 6.02 -7.32 -13.08
CA ARG A 33 7.02 -8.01 -12.25
C ARG A 33 8.34 -7.25 -12.16
N MET A 34 8.85 -6.72 -13.27
CA MET A 34 10.08 -5.92 -13.27
C MET A 34 9.90 -4.65 -12.42
N LEU A 35 8.77 -3.97 -12.52
CA LEU A 35 8.47 -2.80 -11.68
C LEU A 35 8.37 -3.17 -10.19
N ALA A 36 7.77 -4.32 -9.86
CA ALA A 36 7.72 -4.81 -8.49
C ALA A 36 9.14 -5.08 -7.96
N ILE A 37 9.97 -5.85 -8.70
CA ILE A 37 11.37 -6.13 -8.32
C ILE A 37 12.16 -4.84 -8.11
N ASP A 38 12.08 -3.91 -9.06
CA ASP A 38 12.83 -2.65 -9.00
C ASP A 38 12.41 -1.82 -7.80
N ASN A 39 11.11 -1.73 -7.50
CA ASN A 39 10.61 -0.97 -6.37
C ASN A 39 10.87 -1.68 -5.02
N THR A 40 10.73 -3.01 -4.93
CA THR A 40 11.13 -3.77 -3.73
C THR A 40 12.59 -3.50 -3.37
N ARG A 41 13.49 -3.52 -4.37
CA ARG A 41 14.92 -3.18 -4.18
C ARG A 41 15.13 -1.71 -3.82
N ARG A 42 14.48 -0.80 -4.56
CA ARG A 42 14.62 0.65 -4.39
C ARG A 42 14.20 1.12 -3.01
N PHE A 43 13.12 0.55 -2.47
CA PHE A 43 12.57 0.90 -1.15
C PHE A 43 13.10 0.03 -0.01
N GLY A 44 14.01 -0.91 -0.30
CA GLY A 44 14.56 -1.81 0.72
C GLY A 44 13.51 -2.71 1.38
N LEU A 45 12.45 -3.04 0.65
CA LEU A 45 11.38 -3.89 1.13
C LEU A 45 11.86 -5.35 1.23
N PRO A 46 11.36 -6.14 2.20
CA PRO A 46 11.65 -7.57 2.28
C PRO A 46 11.28 -8.31 0.98
N ARG A 47 12.08 -9.30 0.57
CA ARG A 47 11.92 -9.97 -0.73
C ARG A 47 10.58 -10.70 -0.88
N ASP A 48 10.04 -11.19 0.23
CA ASP A 48 8.73 -11.82 0.35
C ASP A 48 7.55 -10.85 0.12
N THR A 49 7.76 -9.53 0.16
CA THR A 49 6.74 -8.53 -0.21
C THR A 49 6.63 -8.28 -1.71
N GLN A 50 7.56 -8.81 -2.51
CA GLN A 50 7.56 -8.60 -3.96
C GLN A 50 6.27 -9.13 -4.63
N PRO A 51 5.74 -10.33 -4.30
CA PRO A 51 4.49 -10.82 -4.89
C PRO A 51 3.29 -9.92 -4.54
N ASP A 52 3.23 -9.41 -3.30
CA ASP A 52 2.17 -8.49 -2.87
C ASP A 52 2.23 -7.19 -3.68
N LEU A 53 3.43 -6.64 -3.88
CA LEU A 53 3.62 -5.44 -4.70
C LEU A 53 3.28 -5.70 -6.19
N GLU A 54 3.61 -6.88 -6.72
CA GLU A 54 3.23 -7.31 -8.07
C GLU A 54 1.70 -7.31 -8.22
N GLN A 55 0.98 -7.87 -7.24
CA GLN A 55 -0.48 -7.92 -7.22
C GLN A 55 -1.12 -6.52 -7.10
N GLU A 56 -0.60 -5.66 -6.23
CA GLU A 56 -1.08 -4.27 -6.08
C GLU A 56 -0.90 -3.45 -7.37
N ILE A 57 0.22 -3.64 -8.07
CA ILE A 57 0.45 -3.00 -9.37
C ILE A 57 -0.52 -3.55 -10.42
N MET A 58 -0.77 -4.87 -10.43
CA MET A 58 -1.72 -5.49 -11.35
C MET A 58 -3.15 -4.95 -11.14
N LEU A 59 -3.61 -4.90 -9.89
CA LEU A 59 -4.92 -4.32 -9.55
C LEU A 59 -5.01 -2.85 -9.95
N SER A 60 -3.94 -2.08 -9.72
CA SER A 60 -3.85 -0.68 -10.18
C SER A 60 -3.92 -0.56 -11.70
N ALA A 61 -3.35 -1.51 -12.44
CA ALA A 61 -3.37 -1.55 -13.90
C ALA A 61 -4.77 -1.85 -14.43
N TYR A 62 -5.44 -2.86 -13.89
CA TYR A 62 -6.82 -3.22 -14.21
C TYR A 62 -7.76 -2.05 -13.93
N THR A 63 -7.64 -1.44 -12.74
CA THR A 63 -8.45 -0.29 -12.34
C THR A 63 -8.26 0.90 -13.28
N LEU A 64 -7.01 1.23 -13.63
CA LEU A 64 -6.72 2.30 -14.58
C LEU A 64 -7.41 2.10 -15.94
N ILE A 65 -7.40 0.87 -16.47
CA ILE A 65 -8.03 0.55 -17.75
C ILE A 65 -9.55 0.77 -17.64
N ARG A 66 -10.18 0.27 -16.58
CA ARG A 66 -11.61 0.51 -16.33
C ARG A 66 -11.96 1.97 -16.14
N THR A 67 -11.08 2.78 -15.54
CA THR A 67 -11.28 4.23 -15.44
C THR A 67 -11.34 4.88 -16.83
N PHE A 68 -10.47 4.50 -17.77
CA PHE A 68 -10.51 5.03 -19.14
C PHE A 68 -11.77 4.61 -19.90
N LEU A 69 -12.26 3.39 -19.66
CA LEU A 69 -13.52 2.91 -20.24
C LEU A 69 -14.70 3.70 -19.67
N THR A 70 -14.80 3.79 -18.34
CA THR A 70 -15.91 4.43 -17.62
C THR A 70 -15.98 5.94 -17.91
N LYS A 71 -14.86 6.64 -17.88
CA LYS A 71 -14.81 8.10 -18.14
C LYS A 71 -14.84 8.44 -19.62
N ASN A 72 -14.86 7.45 -20.50
CA ASN A 72 -14.76 7.60 -21.94
C ASN A 72 -13.55 8.47 -22.39
N THR A 73 -12.44 8.42 -21.64
CA THR A 73 -11.22 9.17 -21.94
C THR A 73 -10.22 8.33 -22.71
N THR A 74 -9.33 8.98 -23.47
CA THR A 74 -8.22 8.31 -24.15
C THR A 74 -6.96 8.38 -23.31
N PRO A 75 -6.14 7.32 -23.25
CA PRO A 75 -4.86 7.37 -22.57
C PRO A 75 -3.91 8.36 -23.26
N GLU A 76 -3.39 9.33 -22.51
CA GLU A 76 -2.42 10.31 -23.03
C GLU A 76 -0.98 9.78 -22.99
N TRP A 77 -0.71 8.83 -22.09
CA TRP A 77 0.61 8.23 -21.92
C TRP A 77 0.61 6.72 -22.21
N SER A 78 1.82 6.19 -22.43
CA SER A 78 2.01 4.74 -22.54
C SER A 78 1.64 4.02 -21.24
N PHE A 79 1.19 2.77 -21.35
CA PHE A 79 0.93 1.90 -20.19
C PHE A 79 2.10 1.88 -19.20
N SER A 80 3.31 1.69 -19.71
CA SER A 80 4.53 1.65 -18.90
C SER A 80 4.75 2.93 -18.10
N THR A 81 4.41 4.09 -18.66
CA THR A 81 4.52 5.39 -17.99
C THR A 81 3.56 5.46 -16.80
N TYR A 82 2.29 5.12 -17.00
CA TYR A 82 1.31 5.07 -15.91
C TYR A 82 1.72 4.07 -14.81
N MET A 83 2.19 2.89 -15.21
CA MET A 83 2.56 1.84 -14.27
C MET A 83 3.80 2.17 -13.46
N ARG A 84 4.78 2.90 -14.01
CA ARG A 84 5.92 3.39 -13.21
C ARG A 84 5.46 4.29 -12.06
N ARG A 85 4.54 5.22 -12.33
CA ARG A 85 3.99 6.12 -11.31
C ARG A 85 3.16 5.36 -10.27
N ARG A 86 2.28 4.45 -10.71
CA ARG A 86 1.46 3.63 -9.82
C ARG A 86 2.30 2.69 -8.96
N ALA A 87 3.28 2.01 -9.53
CA ALA A 87 4.18 1.12 -8.80
C ALA A 87 4.98 1.84 -7.70
N LEU A 88 5.42 3.07 -7.98
CA LEU A 88 6.08 3.93 -6.98
C LEU A 88 5.14 4.23 -5.80
N ASN A 89 3.89 4.58 -6.10
CA ASN A 89 2.88 4.88 -5.08
C ASN A 89 2.54 3.63 -4.25
N CYS A 90 2.32 2.48 -4.88
CA CYS A 90 2.07 1.20 -4.20
C CYS A 90 3.23 0.86 -3.26
N ALA A 91 4.48 0.95 -3.72
CA ALA A 91 5.65 0.66 -2.89
C ALA A 91 5.82 1.65 -1.72
N THR A 92 5.53 2.93 -1.95
CA THR A 92 5.53 3.97 -0.91
C THR A 92 4.43 3.73 0.12
N GLN A 93 3.28 3.25 -0.30
CA GLN A 93 2.21 2.88 0.63
C GLN A 93 2.58 1.62 1.41
N LEU A 94 3.22 0.64 0.75
CA LEU A 94 3.68 -0.58 1.39
C LEU A 94 4.76 -0.33 2.45
N THR A 95 5.68 0.63 2.23
CA THR A 95 6.64 1.01 3.29
C THR A 95 5.93 1.60 4.52
N ARG A 96 4.89 2.41 4.30
CA ARG A 96 4.07 3.00 5.37
C ARG A 96 3.25 1.96 6.14
N THR A 97 2.68 0.96 5.44
CA THR A 97 1.88 -0.11 6.06
C THR A 97 2.73 -1.24 6.63
N ALA A 98 3.87 -1.58 6.03
CA ALA A 98 4.87 -2.46 6.62
C ALA A 98 5.44 -1.86 7.92
N GLY A 99 5.52 -0.52 8.02
CA GLY A 99 5.79 0.19 9.26
C GLY A 99 4.64 0.12 10.30
N ALA A 100 3.41 -0.16 9.87
CA ALA A 100 2.23 -0.29 10.72
C ALA A 100 1.98 -1.74 11.19
N ASN A 101 2.34 -2.75 10.39
CA ASN A 101 2.11 -4.16 10.68
C ASN A 101 3.21 -4.75 11.58
N HIS A 102 2.78 -5.19 12.77
CA HIS A 102 3.57 -5.46 13.97
C HIS A 102 4.48 -6.72 13.96
N LEU A 103 5.30 -6.94 12.93
CA LEU A 103 6.24 -8.08 12.90
C LEU A 103 7.70 -7.74 12.56
N SER A 104 7.99 -6.51 12.16
CA SER A 104 9.35 -6.01 11.99
C SER A 104 9.51 -4.73 12.79
N GLY A 105 10.54 -4.63 13.65
CA GLY A 105 10.79 -3.47 14.53
C GLY A 105 10.97 -2.09 13.84
N MET A 106 10.73 -2.00 12.53
CA MET A 106 10.85 -0.79 11.71
C MET A 106 9.87 0.33 12.10
N GLY A 107 8.65 0.01 12.55
CA GLY A 107 7.70 1.04 13.02
C GLY A 107 8.16 1.80 14.27
N GLY A 108 8.91 1.13 15.15
CA GLY A 108 9.54 1.78 16.30
C GLY A 108 10.68 2.70 15.88
N GLN A 109 11.50 2.27 14.92
CA GLN A 109 12.64 3.03 14.42
C GLN A 109 12.22 4.29 13.64
N GLU A 110 11.20 4.21 12.77
CA GLU A 110 10.69 5.38 12.07
C GLU A 110 10.07 6.42 13.01
N ARG A 111 9.28 5.98 14.00
CA ARG A 111 8.73 6.86 15.03
C ARG A 111 9.84 7.55 15.81
N ARG A 112 10.90 6.83 16.13
CA ARG A 112 12.09 7.37 16.81
C ARG A 112 12.84 8.37 15.94
N GLN A 113 12.96 8.13 14.64
CA GLN A 113 13.59 9.05 13.70
C GLN A 113 12.79 10.33 13.49
N ARG A 114 11.46 10.24 13.31
CA ARG A 114 10.59 11.44 13.25
C ARG A 114 10.69 12.25 14.53
N TYR A 115 10.68 11.58 15.68
CA TYR A 115 10.86 12.24 16.97
C TYR A 115 12.21 12.97 17.03
N LEU A 116 13.32 12.33 16.63
CA LEU A 116 14.63 12.97 16.59
C LEU A 116 14.69 14.14 15.60
N ALA A 117 14.03 14.05 14.45
CA ALA A 117 13.96 15.13 13.46
C ALA A 117 13.23 16.36 14.02
N THR A 118 12.07 16.17 14.66
CA THR A 118 11.34 17.26 15.34
C THR A 118 12.20 17.91 16.43
N ARG A 119 12.85 17.11 17.28
CA ARG A 119 13.72 17.65 18.34
C ARG A 119 14.95 18.36 17.80
N LYS A 120 15.49 17.90 16.66
CA LYS A 120 16.58 18.60 15.97
C LYS A 120 16.14 19.97 15.49
N ALA A 121 14.95 20.10 14.90
CA ALA A 121 14.43 21.39 14.45
C ALA A 121 14.27 22.36 15.62
N GLU A 122 13.63 21.92 16.72
CA GLU A 122 13.46 22.74 17.93
C GLU A 122 14.80 23.17 18.56
N LEU A 123 15.75 22.25 18.68
CA LEU A 123 17.07 22.55 19.24
C LEU A 123 17.88 23.47 18.33
N THR A 124 17.73 23.34 17.00
CA THR A 124 18.35 24.26 16.02
C THR A 124 17.79 25.66 16.18
N THR A 125 16.48 25.82 16.34
CA THR A 125 15.85 27.12 16.61
C THR A 125 16.35 27.72 17.93
N THR A 126 16.50 26.89 18.96
CA THR A 126 16.96 27.34 20.29
C THR A 126 18.43 27.78 20.29
N LEU A 127 19.30 27.04 19.61
CA LEU A 127 20.74 27.31 19.58
C LEU A 127 21.15 28.30 18.49
N ALA A 128 20.26 28.64 17.55
CA ALA A 128 20.55 29.38 16.32
C ALA A 128 21.72 28.79 15.49
N ARG A 129 21.98 27.49 15.64
CA ARG A 129 22.98 26.72 14.90
C ARG A 129 22.59 25.25 14.82
N THR A 130 23.21 24.50 13.90
CA THR A 130 23.04 23.05 13.82
C THR A 130 23.60 22.38 15.09
N PRO A 131 22.79 21.58 15.82
CA PRO A 131 23.26 20.85 16.99
C PRO A 131 24.15 19.67 16.60
N THR A 132 25.11 19.36 17.47
CA THR A 132 25.91 18.14 17.36
C THR A 132 25.07 16.91 17.67
N THR A 133 25.52 15.75 17.20
CA THR A 133 24.90 14.45 17.48
C THR A 133 24.69 14.19 18.97
N SER A 134 25.67 14.52 19.81
CA SER A 134 25.57 14.35 21.27
C SER A 134 24.55 15.30 21.89
N GLU A 135 24.51 16.57 21.46
CA GLU A 135 23.54 17.56 21.95
C GLU A 135 22.11 17.14 21.60
N LEU A 136 21.88 16.68 20.36
CA LEU A 136 20.57 16.20 19.91
C LEU A 136 20.09 15.00 20.73
N LEU A 137 20.95 14.00 20.94
CA LEU A 137 20.57 12.79 21.71
C LEU A 137 20.31 13.11 23.18
N ALA A 138 21.13 13.99 23.78
CA ALA A 138 20.93 14.43 25.16
C ALA A 138 19.58 15.16 25.31
N TYR A 139 19.31 16.12 24.43
CA TYR A 139 18.06 16.88 24.41
C TYR A 139 16.83 15.99 24.19
N ALA A 140 16.89 15.08 23.22
CA ALA A 140 15.78 14.18 22.92
C ALA A 140 15.48 13.21 24.08
N ASN A 141 16.52 12.68 24.74
CA ASN A 141 16.36 11.81 25.91
C ASN A 141 15.85 12.57 27.13
N GLN A 142 16.33 13.80 27.38
CA GLN A 142 15.83 14.66 28.45
C GLN A 142 14.34 14.97 28.25
N HIS A 143 13.93 15.31 27.02
CA HIS A 143 12.53 15.55 26.71
C HIS A 143 11.68 14.28 26.87
N ALA A 144 12.19 13.11 26.46
CA ALA A 144 11.49 11.84 26.64
C ALA A 144 11.31 11.48 28.12
N GLN A 145 12.31 11.74 28.96
CA GLN A 145 12.24 11.57 30.41
C GLN A 145 11.22 12.51 31.06
N ALA A 146 11.14 13.76 30.61
CA ALA A 146 10.19 14.74 31.14
C ALA A 146 8.73 14.43 30.75
N THR A 147 8.50 13.89 29.55
CA THR A 147 7.14 13.70 29.00
C THR A 147 6.56 12.31 29.19
N ARG A 148 7.36 11.31 29.59
CA ARG A 148 6.91 9.91 29.68
C ARG A 148 7.22 9.29 31.03
N LYS A 149 6.25 8.54 31.57
CA LYS A 149 6.33 7.86 32.87
C LYS A 149 7.44 6.80 32.96
N ASN A 150 7.76 6.11 31.86
CA ASN A 150 8.89 5.17 31.80
C ASN A 150 9.44 5.04 30.37
N PRO A 151 10.37 5.93 29.96
CA PRO A 151 10.89 5.97 28.59
C PRO A 151 11.57 4.68 28.17
N THR A 152 12.29 4.02 29.08
CA THR A 152 13.01 2.76 28.82
C THR A 152 12.06 1.63 28.47
N LYS A 153 11.02 1.40 29.28
CA LYS A 153 10.01 0.37 28.99
C LYS A 153 9.19 0.67 27.74
N GLN A 154 9.12 1.93 27.33
CA GLN A 154 8.42 2.37 26.11
C GLN A 154 9.33 2.45 24.88
N GLY A 155 10.60 2.04 24.99
CA GLY A 155 11.53 2.05 23.85
C GLY A 155 11.88 3.46 23.35
N MET A 156 11.94 4.45 24.23
CA MET A 156 12.24 5.87 23.94
C MET A 156 13.58 6.33 24.50
N VAL A 157 14.55 5.42 24.55
CA VAL A 157 15.94 5.75 24.89
C VAL A 157 16.72 5.80 23.58
N PHE A 158 17.06 7.00 23.14
CA PHE A 158 17.71 7.27 21.87
C PHE A 158 19.22 7.12 21.98
N THR A 159 19.80 6.50 20.96
CA THR A 159 21.23 6.21 20.85
C THR A 159 21.75 6.62 19.47
N ARG A 160 23.07 6.56 19.25
CA ARG A 160 23.65 6.81 17.92
C ARG A 160 23.09 5.90 16.82
N LYS A 161 22.61 4.69 17.15
CA LYS A 161 22.01 3.77 16.17
C LYS A 161 20.71 4.31 15.56
N ASP A 162 20.01 5.19 16.26
CA ASP A 162 18.77 5.81 15.78
C ASP A 162 19.01 6.94 14.78
N LEU A 163 20.22 7.50 14.79
CA LEU A 163 20.68 8.52 13.85
C LEU A 163 21.20 7.90 12.56
N THR A 164 21.43 6.59 12.52
CA THR A 164 21.71 5.90 11.27
C THR A 164 20.44 6.02 10.44
N PRO A 165 20.49 6.69 9.28
CA PRO A 165 19.34 6.73 8.40
C PRO A 165 18.99 5.29 8.07
N THR A 166 17.80 4.85 8.47
CA THR A 166 17.15 3.79 7.72
C THR A 166 17.11 4.35 6.31
N ARG A 167 17.47 3.58 5.28
CA ARG A 167 17.31 4.01 3.88
C ARG A 167 15.82 4.12 3.50
N THR A 168 15.00 4.71 4.35
CA THR A 168 13.75 5.36 4.00
C THR A 168 14.14 6.69 3.40
N LEU A 169 14.15 6.72 2.06
CA LEU A 169 14.17 7.96 1.29
C LEU A 169 13.10 8.89 1.90
N SER A 170 13.56 10.03 2.41
CA SER A 170 12.72 11.04 3.06
C SER A 170 11.51 11.34 2.20
N THR A 171 10.31 11.22 2.76
CA THR A 171 9.06 11.66 2.13
C THR A 171 9.06 13.15 1.79
N ASP A 172 9.89 13.96 2.46
CA ASP A 172 9.99 15.40 2.18
C ASP A 172 10.76 15.67 0.87
N ALA A 173 11.68 14.80 0.47
CA ALA A 173 12.32 14.89 -0.85
C ALA A 173 11.39 14.51 -2.01
N PHE A 174 10.19 14.00 -1.72
CA PHE A 174 9.16 13.68 -2.71
C PHE A 174 7.96 14.63 -2.66
N ARG A 175 7.96 15.61 -1.75
CA ARG A 175 6.82 16.51 -1.55
C ARG A 175 6.82 17.70 -2.50
N ASP A 176 8.00 18.09 -2.99
CA ASP A 176 8.15 19.25 -3.88
C ASP A 176 7.88 18.94 -5.37
N ASP A 177 7.71 17.67 -5.76
CA ASP A 177 7.54 17.26 -7.16
C ASP A 177 6.19 16.59 -7.46
N TYR A 178 5.30 16.50 -6.48
CA TYR A 178 4.00 15.85 -6.64
C TYR A 178 2.89 16.72 -6.06
N ASP A 179 2.04 17.24 -6.96
CA ASP A 179 0.71 17.71 -6.60
C ASP A 179 0.01 16.62 -5.79
N TYR A 180 -0.15 16.91 -4.50
CA TYR A 180 -0.98 16.14 -3.60
C TYR A 180 -2.42 16.25 -4.11
N GLU A 181 -2.85 15.28 -4.92
CA GLU A 181 -4.27 15.13 -5.17
C GLU A 181 -4.93 14.72 -3.84
N PRO A 182 -5.99 15.42 -3.39
CA PRO A 182 -6.76 15.00 -2.23
C PRO A 182 -7.23 13.56 -2.42
N ALA A 183 -7.47 12.85 -1.32
CA ALA A 183 -8.01 11.49 -1.34
C ALA A 183 -9.17 11.43 -2.34
N GLN A 184 -8.92 10.82 -3.50
CA GLN A 184 -9.93 10.65 -4.53
C GLN A 184 -11.06 9.83 -3.89
N PRO A 185 -12.33 10.16 -4.16
CA PRO A 185 -13.43 9.30 -3.75
C PRO A 185 -13.15 7.85 -4.20
N PRO A 186 -13.65 6.84 -3.46
CA PRO A 186 -13.40 5.43 -3.77
C PRO A 186 -13.69 5.18 -5.25
N ASP A 187 -12.72 4.60 -5.95
CA ASP A 187 -12.82 4.37 -7.39
C ASP A 187 -14.06 3.50 -7.65
N PRO A 188 -15.08 3.98 -8.38
CA PRO A 188 -16.34 3.26 -8.57
C PRO A 188 -16.16 1.80 -9.05
N PRO A 189 -15.22 1.49 -9.96
CA PRO A 189 -14.95 0.11 -10.39
C PRO A 189 -14.37 -0.79 -9.29
N ALA A 190 -13.50 -0.26 -8.42
CA ALA A 190 -12.92 -1.03 -7.32
C ALA A 190 -13.96 -1.34 -6.23
N THR A 191 -14.90 -0.42 -6.03
CA THR A 191 -16.03 -0.60 -5.11
C THR A 191 -16.98 -1.68 -5.60
N LEU A 192 -17.30 -1.70 -6.91
CA LEU A 192 -18.13 -2.73 -7.53
C LEU A 192 -17.48 -4.11 -7.42
N LEU A 193 -16.20 -4.22 -7.78
CA LEU A 193 -15.47 -5.49 -7.67
C LEU A 193 -15.43 -6.00 -6.21
N ALA A 194 -15.22 -5.11 -5.24
CA ALA A 194 -15.26 -5.48 -3.83
C ALA A 194 -16.65 -5.99 -3.42
N HIS A 195 -17.73 -5.37 -3.89
CA HIS A 195 -19.09 -5.85 -3.65
C HIS A 195 -19.37 -7.22 -4.27
N ASP A 196 -18.87 -7.48 -5.48
CA ASP A 196 -19.02 -8.79 -6.14
C ASP A 196 -18.27 -9.88 -5.36
N ILE A 197 -17.04 -9.60 -4.92
CA ILE A 197 -16.26 -10.52 -4.07
C ILE A 197 -17.00 -10.82 -2.76
N ILE A 198 -17.53 -9.78 -2.09
CA ILE A 198 -18.27 -9.94 -0.82
C ILE A 198 -19.52 -10.80 -1.04
N THR A 199 -20.26 -10.53 -2.11
CA THR A 199 -21.51 -11.24 -2.45
C THR A 199 -21.22 -12.71 -2.74
N GLN A 200 -20.20 -12.99 -3.55
CA GLN A 200 -19.82 -14.36 -3.87
C GLN A 200 -19.28 -15.12 -2.65
N CYS A 201 -18.48 -14.47 -1.80
CA CYS A 201 -18.06 -15.04 -0.51
C CYS A 201 -19.25 -15.35 0.40
N ALA A 202 -20.27 -14.48 0.44
CA ALA A 202 -21.49 -14.69 1.23
C ALA A 202 -22.33 -15.87 0.71
N HIS A 203 -22.35 -16.12 -0.60
CA HIS A 203 -22.99 -17.30 -1.19
C HIS A 203 -22.31 -18.61 -0.79
N HIS A 204 -20.98 -18.61 -0.60
CA HIS A 204 -20.26 -19.76 -0.06
C HIS A 204 -20.51 -19.95 1.44
N SER A 205 -20.42 -18.86 2.23
CA SER A 205 -20.68 -18.88 3.66
C SER A 205 -20.99 -17.47 4.17
N PRO A 206 -22.06 -17.28 4.97
CA PRO A 206 -22.37 -15.97 5.57
C PRO A 206 -21.21 -15.39 6.40
N LEU A 207 -20.43 -16.27 7.06
CA LEU A 207 -19.25 -15.87 7.82
C LEU A 207 -18.13 -15.37 6.90
N LEU A 208 -17.88 -16.06 5.78
CA LEU A 208 -16.87 -15.68 4.81
C LEU A 208 -17.21 -14.34 4.15
N GLY A 209 -18.48 -14.11 3.82
CA GLY A 209 -18.97 -12.82 3.34
C GLY A 209 -18.73 -11.69 4.34
N SER A 210 -18.95 -11.96 5.64
CA SER A 210 -18.68 -10.99 6.71
C SER A 210 -17.18 -10.68 6.88
N ILE A 211 -16.33 -11.69 6.78
CA ILE A 211 -14.86 -11.56 6.81
C ILE A 211 -14.38 -10.73 5.61
N ALA A 212 -14.85 -11.06 4.41
CA ALA A 212 -14.53 -10.33 3.18
C ALA A 212 -14.99 -8.87 3.26
N ALA A 213 -16.21 -8.61 3.75
CA ALA A 213 -16.74 -7.27 3.92
C ALA A 213 -15.91 -6.43 4.90
N HIS A 214 -15.47 -7.02 6.00
CA HIS A 214 -14.60 -6.32 6.95
C HIS A 214 -13.21 -6.05 6.38
N TRP A 215 -12.64 -7.01 5.65
CA TRP A 215 -11.31 -6.87 5.06
C TRP A 215 -11.27 -5.83 3.93
N LEU A 216 -12.30 -5.83 3.08
CA LEU A 216 -12.43 -4.92 1.93
C LEU A 216 -13.11 -3.60 2.28
N ARG A 217 -13.51 -3.39 3.54
CA ARG A 217 -14.16 -2.16 4.01
C ARG A 217 -13.44 -0.88 3.58
N PRO A 218 -12.10 -0.76 3.72
CA PRO A 218 -11.31 0.32 3.12
C PRO A 218 -11.65 0.71 1.69
N ILE A 219 -11.89 -0.28 0.83
CA ILE A 219 -12.21 -0.08 -0.58
C ILE A 219 -13.67 0.36 -0.72
N THR A 220 -14.59 -0.24 0.04
CA THR A 220 -16.04 0.02 -0.09
C THR A 220 -16.53 1.27 0.64
N SER A 221 -15.89 1.67 1.75
CA SER A 221 -16.34 2.80 2.56
C SER A 221 -15.69 4.13 2.19
N GLY A 222 -14.77 4.15 1.22
CA GLY A 222 -14.02 5.36 0.84
C GLY A 222 -13.22 5.99 1.98
N GLN A 223 -13.03 5.25 3.08
CA GLN A 223 -12.15 5.70 4.16
C GLN A 223 -10.72 5.44 3.69
N ALA A 224 -9.87 6.46 3.77
CA ALA A 224 -8.44 6.35 3.44
C ALA A 224 -7.65 5.43 4.40
N ASP A 225 -8.35 4.72 5.28
CA ASP A 225 -7.79 3.60 6.02
C ASP A 225 -7.49 2.51 5.00
N THR A 226 -6.23 2.11 4.91
CA THR A 226 -5.76 1.07 3.98
C THR A 226 -6.46 -0.25 4.30
N PRO A 227 -6.72 -1.15 3.31
CA PRO A 227 -7.04 -2.56 3.60
C PRO A 227 -6.09 -3.04 4.70
N GLY A 228 -6.61 -3.25 5.90
CA GLY A 228 -5.80 -3.73 7.00
C GLY A 228 -5.14 -5.04 6.57
N SER A 229 -3.96 -5.34 7.12
CA SER A 229 -3.44 -6.71 7.05
C SER A 229 -4.58 -7.67 7.39
N PHE A 230 -4.75 -8.75 6.63
CA PHE A 230 -5.78 -9.76 6.90
C PHE A 230 -5.72 -10.27 8.36
N THR A 231 -4.55 -10.18 9.00
CA THR A 231 -4.34 -10.39 10.44
C THR A 231 -5.29 -9.58 11.34
N HIS A 232 -5.57 -8.32 10.99
CA HIS A 232 -6.51 -7.48 11.73
C HIS A 232 -7.93 -8.02 11.61
N THR A 233 -8.35 -8.40 10.40
CA THR A 233 -9.62 -9.06 10.14
C THR A 233 -9.72 -10.39 10.91
N ALA A 234 -8.70 -11.24 10.84
CA ALA A 234 -8.66 -12.51 11.55
C ALA A 234 -8.87 -12.33 13.07
N ARG A 235 -8.23 -11.31 13.68
CA ARG A 235 -8.43 -10.96 15.10
C ARG A 235 -9.85 -10.49 15.39
N ALA A 236 -10.43 -9.65 14.53
CA ALA A 236 -11.79 -9.14 14.70
C ALA A 236 -12.85 -10.28 14.68
N PHE A 237 -12.55 -11.37 13.99
CA PHE A 237 -13.40 -12.56 13.91
C PHE A 237 -12.92 -13.71 14.80
N THR A 238 -11.90 -13.51 15.64
CA THR A 238 -11.35 -14.54 16.55
C THR A 238 -10.87 -15.81 15.82
N LEU A 239 -10.43 -15.67 14.58
CA LEU A 239 -9.91 -16.78 13.78
C LEU A 239 -8.52 -17.18 14.27
N ASP A 240 -8.29 -18.48 14.37
CA ASP A 240 -6.93 -18.99 14.49
C ASP A 240 -6.17 -18.86 13.14
N ARG A 241 -4.87 -19.17 13.15
CA ARG A 241 -4.03 -19.04 11.96
C ARG A 241 -4.50 -19.91 10.80
N GLN A 242 -4.88 -21.16 11.07
CA GLN A 242 -5.29 -22.10 10.02
C GLN A 242 -6.61 -21.66 9.39
N GLN A 243 -7.56 -21.18 10.21
CA GLN A 243 -8.82 -20.63 9.76
C GLN A 243 -8.64 -19.32 8.97
N ALA A 244 -7.74 -18.45 9.41
CA ALA A 244 -7.41 -17.21 8.71
C ALA A 244 -6.80 -17.49 7.33
N ASP A 245 -5.82 -18.40 7.26
CA ASP A 245 -5.18 -18.79 5.99
C ASP A 245 -6.19 -19.42 5.02
N ALA A 246 -7.08 -20.29 5.52
CA ALA A 246 -8.15 -20.90 4.70
C ALA A 246 -9.17 -19.86 4.20
N ALA A 247 -9.59 -18.92 5.05
CA ALA A 247 -10.51 -17.86 4.65
C ALA A 247 -9.87 -16.93 3.61
N LEU A 248 -8.60 -16.55 3.79
CA LEU A 248 -7.86 -15.73 2.84
C LEU A 248 -7.68 -16.45 1.49
N ALA A 249 -7.38 -17.74 1.51
CA ALA A 249 -7.27 -18.55 0.30
C ALA A 249 -8.60 -18.56 -0.48
N LEU A 250 -9.73 -18.81 0.19
CA LEU A 250 -11.05 -18.80 -0.45
C LEU A 250 -11.45 -17.43 -1.01
N ILE A 251 -11.14 -16.35 -0.30
CA ILE A 251 -11.40 -15.00 -0.81
C ILE A 251 -10.53 -14.74 -2.04
N ARG A 252 -9.26 -15.13 -2.04
CA ARG A 252 -8.36 -15.01 -3.21
C ARG A 252 -8.84 -15.83 -4.40
N ASP A 253 -9.29 -17.06 -4.17
CA ASP A 253 -9.86 -17.91 -5.22
C ASP A 253 -11.12 -17.30 -5.81
N THR A 254 -11.97 -16.73 -4.96
CA THR A 254 -13.17 -15.99 -5.38
C THR A 254 -12.79 -14.78 -6.23
N THR A 255 -11.79 -14.00 -5.79
CA THR A 255 -11.28 -12.87 -6.57
C THR A 255 -10.76 -13.34 -7.93
N ARG A 256 -9.93 -14.38 -7.98
CA ARG A 256 -9.39 -14.94 -9.23
C ARG A 256 -10.49 -15.39 -10.18
N HIS A 257 -11.53 -16.03 -9.65
CA HIS A 257 -12.68 -16.47 -10.43
C HIS A 257 -13.44 -15.28 -11.04
N ILE A 258 -13.67 -14.23 -10.25
CA ILE A 258 -14.35 -13.01 -10.72
C ILE A 258 -13.49 -12.26 -11.75
N THR A 259 -12.16 -12.21 -11.55
CA THR A 259 -11.24 -11.50 -12.46
C THR A 259 -10.79 -12.33 -13.67
N GLY A 260 -11.19 -13.60 -13.78
CA GLY A 260 -10.81 -14.47 -14.89
C GLY A 260 -9.34 -14.91 -14.91
N GLU A 261 -8.63 -14.83 -13.78
CA GLU A 261 -7.25 -15.32 -13.66
C GLU A 261 -7.27 -16.84 -13.40
N HIS A 262 -7.27 -17.64 -14.47
CA HIS A 262 -7.00 -19.08 -14.39
C HIS A 262 -5.50 -19.33 -14.55
N GLU A 263 -4.89 -20.03 -13.58
CA GLU A 263 -3.50 -20.52 -13.63
C GLU A 263 -3.25 -21.49 -14.81
#